data_AF-A0A2N0TNK8-F1
#
_entry.id   AF-A0A2N0TNK8-F1
#
_cell.length_a   1.000
_cell.length_b   1.000
_cell.length_c   1.000
_cell.angle_alpha   90.00
_cell.angle_beta   90.00
_cell.angle_gamma   90.00
#
_symmetry.space_group_name_H-M   'P 1'
#
loop_
_entity.id
_entity.type
_entity.pdbx_description
1 polymer ?
#
loop_
_entity_poly.entity_id
_entity_poly.type
_entity_poly.pdbx_seq_one_letter_code
_entity_poly.pdbx_strand_id
1 'polypeptide(L)'
;MNQEEFKAKAKQSIDEVSAKINELKAKREAAKEDAKAEYDETLRDLEAKKIDLEAKYEDLENASEEKWEEVKQAFSSASDSFKEGFDKLKSLFA
;
A
#
# COMPACT_ATOMS: atom_id res chain seq x y z
N MET A 1 -6.92 7.25 -19.29
CA MET A 1 -6.76 7.91 -17.99
C MET A 1 -5.68 8.95 -18.15
N ASN A 2 -6.02 10.22 -17.93
CA ASN A 2 -5.08 11.34 -17.93
C ASN A 2 -4.32 11.44 -16.59
N GLN A 3 -3.43 12.43 -16.45
CA GLN A 3 -2.60 12.56 -15.25
C GLN A 3 -3.42 12.85 -13.98
N GLU A 4 -4.42 13.73 -14.07
CA GLU A 4 -5.27 14.11 -12.94
C GLU A 4 -6.15 12.95 -12.47
N GLU A 5 -6.73 12.18 -13.42
CA GLU A 5 -7.48 10.97 -13.11
C GLU A 5 -6.59 9.92 -12.43
N PHE A 6 -5.34 9.78 -12.87
CA PHE A 6 -4.38 8.90 -12.20
C PHE A 6 -4.09 9.38 -10.78
N LYS A 7 -3.78 10.68 -10.59
CA LYS A 7 -3.52 11.29 -9.28
C LYS A 7 -4.68 11.03 -8.31
N ALA A 8 -5.91 11.29 -8.76
CA ALA A 8 -7.11 11.03 -7.96
C ALA A 8 -7.24 9.55 -7.55
N LYS A 9 -7.03 8.62 -8.50
CA LYS A 9 -7.08 7.18 -8.23
C LYS A 9 -5.94 6.71 -7.33
N ALA A 10 -4.75 7.28 -7.50
CA ALA A 10 -3.57 6.99 -6.70
C ALA A 10 -3.80 7.41 -5.24
N LYS A 11 -4.33 8.62 -5.03
CA LYS A 11 -4.75 9.10 -3.70
C LYS A 11 -5.78 8.19 -3.06
N GLN A 12 -6.84 7.83 -3.79
CA GLN A 12 -7.84 6.89 -3.30
C GLN A 12 -7.20 5.55 -2.91
N SER A 13 -6.24 5.07 -3.69
CA SER A 13 -5.52 3.82 -3.38
C SER A 13 -4.76 3.92 -2.07
N ILE A 14 -4.11 5.04 -1.77
CA ILE A 14 -3.40 5.28 -0.49
C ILE A 14 -4.38 5.31 0.68
N ASP A 15 -5.55 5.93 0.51
CA ASP A 15 -6.60 5.94 1.52
C ASP A 15 -7.11 4.52 1.79
N GLU A 16 -7.34 3.73 0.74
CA GLU A 16 -7.73 2.33 0.85
C GLU A 16 -6.66 1.46 1.54
N VAL A 17 -5.38 1.68 1.20
CA VAL A 17 -4.23 1.03 1.83
C VAL A 17 -4.19 1.33 3.32
N SER A 18 -4.38 2.60 3.70
CA SER A 18 -4.43 3.03 5.10
C SER A 18 -5.59 2.37 5.86
N ALA A 19 -6.77 2.33 5.25
CA ALA A 19 -7.93 1.66 5.85
C ALA A 19 -7.68 0.16 6.06
N LYS A 20 -7.10 -0.52 5.06
CA LYS A 20 -6.75 -1.94 5.13
C LYS A 20 -5.72 -2.23 6.23
N ILE A 21 -4.66 -1.43 6.35
CA ILE A 21 -3.68 -1.57 7.45
C ILE A 21 -4.35 -1.41 8.81
N ASN A 22 -5.28 -0.47 8.96
CA ASN A 22 -5.99 -0.27 10.22
C ASN A 22 -6.92 -1.44 10.56
N GLU A 23 -7.64 -1.98 9.57
CA GLU A 23 -8.45 -3.19 9.73
C GLU A 23 -7.59 -4.38 10.15
N LEU A 24 -6.43 -4.52 9.53
CA LEU A 24 -5.43 -5.51 9.86
C LEU A 24 -4.98 -5.34 11.33
N LYS A 25 -4.51 -4.17 11.74
CA LYS A 25 -4.16 -3.89 13.15
C LYS A 25 -5.24 -4.29 14.15
N ALA A 26 -6.52 -4.10 13.81
CA ALA A 26 -7.62 -4.56 14.66
C ALA A 26 -7.75 -6.09 14.68
N LYS A 27 -7.62 -6.76 13.52
CA LYS A 27 -7.67 -8.23 13.41
C LYS A 27 -6.51 -8.93 14.12
N ARG A 28 -5.34 -8.28 14.19
CA ARG A 28 -4.17 -8.72 14.96
C ARG A 28 -4.51 -9.07 16.41
N GLU A 29 -5.34 -8.24 17.04
CA GLU A 29 -5.73 -8.44 18.45
C GLU A 29 -6.59 -9.68 18.65
N ALA A 30 -7.36 -10.07 17.62
CA ALA A 30 -8.16 -11.29 17.60
C ALA A 30 -7.39 -12.54 17.13
N ALA A 31 -6.15 -12.38 16.64
CA ALA A 31 -5.32 -13.49 16.17
C ALA A 31 -4.76 -14.33 17.33
N LYS A 32 -4.48 -15.62 17.08
CA LYS A 32 -3.81 -16.51 18.03
C LYS A 32 -2.37 -16.08 18.27
N GLU A 33 -1.84 -16.30 19.49
CA GLU A 33 -0.48 -15.90 19.86
C GLU A 33 0.60 -16.41 18.89
N ASP A 34 0.51 -17.66 18.42
CA ASP A 34 1.45 -18.23 17.47
C ASP A 34 1.47 -17.50 16.12
N ALA A 35 0.32 -16.95 15.71
CA ALA A 35 0.19 -16.20 14.46
C ALA A 35 0.55 -14.71 14.62
N LYS A 36 0.59 -14.17 15.85
CA LYS A 36 0.88 -12.74 16.10
C LYS A 36 2.28 -12.35 15.67
N ALA A 37 3.27 -13.24 15.79
CA ALA A 37 4.64 -12.91 15.40
C ALA A 37 4.77 -12.72 13.88
N GLU A 38 4.29 -13.68 13.09
CA GLU A 38 4.25 -13.58 11.61
C GLU A 38 3.36 -12.43 11.14
N TYR A 39 2.28 -12.18 11.89
CA TYR A 39 1.40 -11.05 11.68
C TYR A 39 2.12 -9.71 11.85
N ASP A 40 2.79 -9.51 12.97
CA ASP A 40 3.47 -8.26 13.30
C ASP A 40 4.60 -7.99 12.30
N GLU A 41 5.29 -9.04 11.82
CA GLU A 41 6.29 -8.92 10.77
C GLU A 41 5.67 -8.45 9.45
N THR A 42 4.61 -9.13 8.98
CA THR A 42 3.96 -8.79 7.71
C THR A 42 3.26 -7.43 7.78
N LEU A 43 2.69 -7.08 8.94
CA LEU A 43 2.07 -5.77 9.16
C LEU A 43 3.11 -4.64 9.09
N ARG A 44 4.30 -4.83 9.69
CA ARG A 44 5.40 -3.86 9.57
C ARG A 44 5.87 -3.68 8.14
N ASP A 45 5.96 -4.78 7.38
CA ASP A 45 6.29 -4.72 5.95
C ASP A 45 5.23 -3.93 5.16
N LEU A 46 3.94 -4.13 5.46
CA LEU A 46 2.85 -3.36 4.86
C LEU A 46 2.86 -1.89 5.24
N GLU A 47 3.20 -1.55 6.48
CA GLU A 47 3.39 -0.16 6.90
C GLU A 47 4.53 0.51 6.15
N ALA A 48 5.67 -0.19 5.99
CA ALA A 48 6.80 0.32 5.20
C ALA A 48 6.41 0.55 3.73
N LYS A 49 5.67 -0.39 3.13
CA LYS A 49 5.15 -0.26 1.76
C LYS A 49 4.14 0.87 1.62
N LYS A 50 3.30 1.12 2.62
CA LYS A 50 2.41 2.28 2.64
C LYS A 50 3.23 3.57 2.59
N ILE A 51 4.27 3.69 3.42
CA ILE A 51 5.12 4.89 3.46
C ILE A 51 5.82 5.10 2.09
N ASP A 52 6.32 4.02 1.49
CA ASP A 52 6.89 4.10 0.13
C ASP A 52 5.84 4.54 -0.90
N LEU A 53 4.61 4.02 -0.82
CA LEU A 53 3.50 4.41 -1.71
C LEU A 53 3.12 5.90 -1.55
N GLU A 54 3.10 6.41 -0.32
CA GLU A 54 2.89 7.83 -0.01
C GLU A 54 4.01 8.70 -0.63
N ALA A 55 5.27 8.27 -0.50
CA ALA A 55 6.40 8.96 -1.13
C ALA A 55 6.31 8.94 -2.67
N LYS A 56 5.97 7.80 -3.28
CA LYS A 56 5.76 7.70 -4.74
C LYS A 56 4.60 8.56 -5.21
N TYR A 57 3.60 8.77 -4.38
CA TYR A 57 2.49 9.67 -4.69
C TYR A 57 2.93 11.14 -4.68
N GLU A 58 3.75 11.54 -3.72
CA GLU A 58 4.33 12.89 -3.70
C GLU A 58 5.19 13.15 -4.95
N ASP A 59 6.02 12.17 -5.35
CA ASP A 59 6.79 12.23 -6.60
C ASP A 59 5.86 12.40 -7.81
N LEU A 60 4.74 11.69 -7.81
CA LEU A 60 3.74 11.70 -8.86
C LEU A 60 2.97 13.03 -8.91
N GLU A 61 2.64 13.64 -7.78
CA GLU A 61 2.02 14.97 -7.73
C GLU A 61 2.94 16.04 -8.31
N ASN A 62 4.24 15.97 -8.01
CA ASN A 62 5.26 16.94 -8.41
C ASN A 62 5.93 16.67 -9.76
N ALA A 63 5.61 15.55 -10.41
CA ALA A 63 6.25 15.18 -11.67
C ALA A 63 5.88 16.11 -12.83
N SER A 64 6.88 16.39 -13.66
CA SER A 64 6.71 17.03 -14.96
C SER A 64 6.13 16.05 -15.99
N GLU A 65 5.59 16.58 -17.09
CA GLU A 65 5.05 15.75 -18.18
C GLU A 65 6.05 14.74 -18.73
N GLU A 66 7.34 15.11 -18.81
CA GLU A 66 8.41 14.22 -19.31
C GLU A 66 8.67 13.03 -18.39
N LYS A 67 8.59 13.24 -17.06
CA LYS A 67 8.84 12.19 -16.05
C LYS A 67 7.57 11.46 -15.62
N TRP A 68 6.42 11.91 -16.09
CA TRP A 68 5.12 11.41 -15.64
C TRP A 68 4.98 9.89 -15.77
N GLU A 69 5.36 9.31 -16.91
CA GLU A 69 5.21 7.86 -17.10
C GLU A 69 6.16 7.05 -16.19
N GLU A 70 7.35 7.57 -15.90
CA GLU A 70 8.30 6.92 -14.98
C GLU A 70 7.76 6.89 -13.54
N VAL A 71 7.32 8.05 -13.02
CA VAL A 71 6.79 8.13 -11.65
C VAL A 71 5.47 7.37 -11.50
N LYS A 72 4.64 7.36 -12.55
CA LYS A 72 3.40 6.60 -12.61
C LYS A 72 3.68 5.10 -12.52
N GLN A 73 4.68 4.62 -13.27
CA GLN A 73 5.10 3.22 -13.21
C GLN A 73 5.65 2.89 -11.82
N ALA A 74 6.46 3.77 -11.22
CA ALA A 74 6.99 3.58 -9.87
C ALA A 74 5.87 3.47 -8.83
N PHE A 75 4.87 4.35 -8.88
CA PHE A 75 3.68 4.28 -8.02
C PHE A 75 2.90 2.98 -8.23
N SER A 76 2.66 2.60 -9.49
CA SER A 76 1.97 1.34 -9.81
C SER A 76 2.70 0.12 -9.23
N SER A 77 4.02 0.04 -9.39
CA SER A 77 4.82 -1.06 -8.82
C SER A 77 4.80 -1.09 -7.29
N ALA A 78 4.85 0.07 -6.63
CA ALA A 78 4.70 0.15 -5.17
C ALA A 78 3.31 -0.32 -4.72
N SER A 79 2.26 0.08 -5.45
CA SER A 79 0.87 -0.30 -5.17
C SER A 79 0.67 -1.82 -5.32
N ASP A 80 1.23 -2.41 -6.37
CA ASP A 80 1.18 -3.86 -6.61
C ASP A 80 1.94 -4.61 -5.50
N SER A 81 3.11 -4.13 -5.10
CA SER A 81 3.91 -4.71 -4.01
C SER A 81 3.18 -4.68 -2.66
N PHE A 82 2.45 -3.60 -2.39
CA PHE A 82 1.56 -3.51 -1.22
C PHE A 82 0.46 -4.57 -1.32
N LYS A 83 -0.21 -4.66 -2.46
CA LYS A 83 -1.32 -5.57 -2.68
C LYS A 83 -0.89 -7.03 -2.50
N GLU A 84 0.27 -7.41 -2.99
CA GLU A 84 0.84 -8.75 -2.79
C GLU A 84 1.09 -9.05 -1.30
N GLY A 85 1.68 -8.11 -0.57
CA GLY A 85 1.88 -8.26 0.88
C GLY A 85 0.56 -8.38 1.64
N PHE A 86 -0.46 -7.62 1.22
CA PHE A 86 -1.77 -7.64 1.84
C PHE A 86 -2.49 -8.96 1.57
N ASP A 87 -2.45 -9.44 0.33
CA ASP A 87 -3.06 -10.72 -0.07
C ASP A 87 -2.35 -11.89 0.63
N LYS A 88 -1.02 -11.83 0.82
CA LYS A 88 -0.26 -12.77 1.66
C LYS A 88 -0.76 -12.75 3.11
N LEU A 89 -0.86 -11.57 3.73
CA LEU A 89 -1.34 -11.46 5.11
C LEU A 89 -2.78 -11.96 5.25
N LYS A 90 -3.66 -11.61 4.30
CA LYS A 90 -5.05 -12.07 4.28
C LYS A 90 -5.15 -13.61 4.19
N SER A 91 -4.25 -14.25 3.45
CA SER A 91 -4.22 -15.72 3.35
C SER A 91 -3.90 -16.42 4.68
N LEU A 92 -3.19 -15.74 5.61
CA LEU A 92 -2.93 -16.26 6.96
C LEU A 92 -4.20 -16.29 7.84
N PHE A 93 -5.27 -15.59 7.45
CA PHE A 93 -6.56 -15.54 8.14
C PHE A 93 -7.69 -16.31 7.45
N ALA A 94 -7.43 -16.89 6.28
CA ALA A 94 -8.43 -17.59 5.48
C ALA A 94 -8.58 -19.07 5.90
#